data_AF-G0UAK6-F1
#
_entry.id   AF-G0UAK6-F1
#
_cell.length_a   1.000
_cell.length_b   1.000
_cell.length_c   1.000
_cell.angle_alpha   90.00
_cell.angle_beta   90.00
_cell.angle_gamma   90.00
#
_symmetry.space_group_name_H-M   'P 1'
#
loop_
_entity.id
_entity.type
_entity.pdbx_description
1 polymer ?
#
loop_
_entity_poly.entity_id
_entity_poly.type
_entity_poly.pdbx_seq_one_letter_code
_entity_poly.pdbx_strand_id
1 'polypeptide(L)'
;MPVPVSCALDPFAPKSFPTPDFFRKCMSRKLLERCPKRHLVIHMDINKTIVQFDSAGGRSLDDTLNSNAAANVWGRVVDGKWEAVMGPDEAGDRSNMITFAEYVDQKYAEPPGMRDLPRSARDRTWKEISGRRRAEVGAFTCPGQPGEKYKHLVDKQKAVLDATPNFSVIPSFFEFVNTLSELGWSFTLIFRTFGNDLGNVLKEWKQFLFGEHAHQPRGHVLQQLRETYVCEATGCIFRDKDRLFLCYGPRVGATVTYPEGTEELSTNDIVTQLKGLPSCREVRQVSFSQLHDQFVEYAATSNGIAGIIDYYPFWAQAAERRSGGKVYPVNITHPSNCTKPYLYAFFDDNIRIGEEHSIVDLRDVTTGASIMDFEMEKKYTIGVNSYQAIVYEDYFLDCLADALRLQLGEP
;
A
#
# COMPACT_ATOMS: atom_id res chain seq x y z
N MET A 1 12.13 24.37 -57.00
CA MET A 1 11.94 23.00 -56.48
C MET A 1 13.31 22.34 -56.33
N PRO A 2 13.73 21.99 -55.11
CA PRO A 2 14.78 21.01 -54.90
C PRO A 2 14.25 19.75 -54.20
N VAL A 3 14.80 18.62 -54.63
CA VAL A 3 14.50 17.23 -54.28
C VAL A 3 14.88 16.92 -52.83
N PRO A 4 14.16 16.06 -52.08
CA PRO A 4 14.53 15.72 -50.70
C PRO A 4 15.68 14.71 -50.65
N VAL A 5 16.62 14.99 -49.75
CA VAL A 5 17.74 14.12 -49.39
C VAL A 5 17.20 12.91 -48.62
N SER A 6 17.51 11.72 -49.14
CA SER A 6 17.23 10.43 -48.51
C SER A 6 18.12 10.25 -47.26
N CYS A 7 17.50 10.11 -46.09
CA CYS A 7 18.17 9.60 -44.89
C CYS A 7 18.44 8.10 -45.06
N ALA A 8 19.69 7.75 -45.36
CA ALA A 8 20.19 6.39 -45.23
C ALA A 8 20.35 6.06 -43.73
N LEU A 9 19.66 5.02 -43.27
CA LEU A 9 19.80 4.45 -41.93
C LEU A 9 21.17 3.77 -41.82
N ASP A 10 21.93 4.11 -40.78
CA ASP A 10 23.21 3.50 -40.42
C ASP A 10 23.01 2.02 -40.03
N PRO A 11 23.56 1.05 -40.79
CA PRO A 11 23.37 -0.37 -40.53
C PRO A 11 24.16 -0.91 -39.33
N PHE A 12 24.93 -0.07 -38.61
CA PHE A 12 25.79 -0.49 -37.49
C PHE A 12 25.35 0.00 -36.11
N ALA A 13 24.20 0.63 -35.96
CA ALA A 13 23.64 0.90 -34.63
C ALA A 13 23.28 -0.45 -33.94
N PRO A 14 23.82 -0.76 -32.75
CA PRO A 14 23.41 -1.96 -32.04
C PRO A 14 21.92 -1.87 -31.76
N LYS A 15 21.15 -2.81 -32.32
CA LYS A 15 19.74 -2.99 -31.97
C LYS A 15 19.69 -3.39 -30.49
N SER A 16 19.51 -2.42 -29.60
CA SER A 16 19.15 -2.69 -28.22
C SER A 16 17.77 -3.35 -28.26
N PHE A 17 17.76 -4.67 -28.10
CA PHE A 17 16.51 -5.37 -27.85
C PHE A 17 15.96 -4.83 -26.53
N PRO A 18 14.67 -4.47 -26.47
CA PRO A 18 14.12 -3.94 -25.24
C PRO A 18 14.20 -5.01 -24.15
N THR A 19 14.53 -4.61 -22.92
CA THR A 19 14.53 -5.50 -21.77
C THR A 19 13.10 -5.97 -21.47
N PRO A 20 12.90 -7.12 -20.80
CA PRO A 20 11.57 -7.57 -20.38
C PRO A 20 10.77 -6.49 -19.63
N ASP A 21 11.44 -5.67 -18.83
CA ASP A 21 10.83 -4.54 -18.10
C ASP A 21 10.31 -3.45 -19.06
N PHE A 22 11.03 -3.15 -20.14
CA PHE A 22 10.55 -2.21 -21.17
C PHE A 22 9.29 -2.73 -21.87
N PHE A 23 9.25 -4.04 -22.16
CA PHE A 23 8.05 -4.66 -22.75
C PHE A 23 6.85 -4.59 -21.78
N ARG A 24 7.07 -4.84 -20.49
CA ARG A 24 6.03 -4.78 -19.45
C ARG A 24 5.47 -3.36 -19.29
N LYS A 25 6.34 -2.35 -19.14
CA LYS A 25 5.99 -0.92 -19.11
C LYS A 25 5.11 -0.52 -20.29
N CYS A 26 5.50 -0.95 -21.50
CA CYS A 26 4.75 -0.64 -22.72
C CYS A 26 3.36 -1.27 -22.73
N MET A 27 3.17 -2.44 -22.12
CA MET A 27 1.89 -3.15 -22.09
C MET A 27 0.91 -2.52 -21.10
N SER A 28 1.33 -2.24 -19.86
CA SER A 28 0.47 -1.66 -18.83
C SER A 28 -0.01 -0.26 -19.21
N ARG A 29 0.89 0.59 -19.72
CA ARG A 29 0.52 1.91 -20.24
C ARG A 29 -0.49 1.81 -21.39
N LYS A 30 -0.25 0.94 -22.37
CA LYS A 30 -1.17 0.72 -23.50
C LYS A 30 -2.53 0.20 -23.08
N LEU A 31 -2.60 -0.63 -22.04
CA LEU A 31 -3.86 -1.07 -21.46
C LEU A 31 -4.63 0.14 -20.91
N LEU A 32 -4.00 0.92 -20.05
CA LEU A 32 -4.60 2.10 -19.41
C LEU A 32 -4.96 3.22 -20.41
N GLU A 33 -4.29 3.30 -21.56
CA GLU A 33 -4.67 4.17 -22.68
C GLU A 33 -6.01 3.78 -23.29
N ARG A 34 -6.31 2.48 -23.37
CA ARG A 34 -7.51 1.93 -24.00
C ARG A 34 -8.69 1.79 -23.04
N CYS A 35 -8.43 1.60 -21.75
CA CYS A 35 -9.47 1.47 -20.74
C CYS A 35 -10.38 2.71 -20.70
N PRO A 36 -11.69 2.53 -20.42
CA PRO A 36 -12.60 3.64 -20.27
C PRO A 36 -12.14 4.54 -19.12
N LYS A 37 -12.02 5.85 -19.40
CA LYS A 37 -11.60 6.88 -18.43
C LYS A 37 -12.69 7.19 -17.40
N ARG A 38 -12.98 6.20 -16.56
CA ARG A 38 -13.79 6.33 -15.34
C ARG A 38 -12.93 6.98 -14.25
N HIS A 39 -13.57 7.67 -13.31
CA HIS A 39 -12.84 8.24 -12.18
C HIS A 39 -12.30 7.10 -11.30
N LEU A 40 -11.02 7.20 -10.93
CA LEU A 40 -10.29 6.17 -10.19
C LEU A 40 -10.13 6.59 -8.72
N VAL A 41 -10.60 5.78 -7.78
CA VAL A 41 -10.44 6.01 -6.34
C VAL A 41 -9.34 5.09 -5.81
N ILE A 42 -8.21 5.70 -5.44
CA ILE A 42 -6.99 5.03 -4.99
C ILE A 42 -6.84 5.24 -3.49
N HIS A 43 -6.82 4.15 -2.75
CA HIS A 43 -6.35 4.12 -1.37
C HIS A 43 -4.92 3.60 -1.37
N MET A 44 -4.00 4.40 -0.84
CA MET A 44 -2.58 4.09 -0.84
C MET A 44 -2.08 4.02 0.61
N ASP A 45 -1.75 2.83 1.09
CA ASP A 45 -1.02 2.72 2.34
C ASP A 45 0.36 3.41 2.27
N ILE A 46 0.85 3.87 3.41
CA ILE A 46 2.13 4.56 3.53
C ILE A 46 3.28 3.59 3.85
N ASN A 47 3.23 2.94 5.01
CA ASN A 47 4.38 2.27 5.60
C ASN A 47 4.65 0.93 4.92
N LYS A 48 5.91 0.67 4.52
CA LYS A 48 6.34 -0.46 3.67
C LYS A 48 5.68 -0.55 2.30
N THR A 49 4.64 0.23 2.04
CA THR A 49 4.01 0.36 0.74
C THR A 49 4.73 1.39 -0.13
N ILE A 50 4.70 2.68 0.26
CA ILE A 50 5.43 3.75 -0.46
C ILE A 50 6.56 4.38 0.36
N VAL A 51 6.62 4.15 1.67
CA VAL A 51 7.70 4.61 2.56
C VAL A 51 8.34 3.41 3.25
N GLN A 52 9.64 3.21 3.05
CA GLN A 52 10.35 2.03 3.58
C GLN A 52 10.89 2.23 5.00
N PHE A 53 10.91 3.47 5.49
CA PHE A 53 11.38 3.79 6.82
C PHE A 53 10.21 3.76 7.81
N ASP A 54 10.32 2.95 8.86
CA ASP A 54 9.33 2.86 9.94
C ASP A 54 9.98 3.42 11.21
N SER A 55 9.69 4.69 11.52
CA SER A 55 10.23 5.38 12.70
C SER A 55 9.72 4.80 14.03
N ALA A 56 8.60 4.06 14.00
CA ALA A 56 8.00 3.44 15.18
C ALA A 56 8.59 2.06 15.50
N GLY A 57 9.12 1.35 14.48
CA GLY A 57 9.56 -0.04 14.60
C GLY A 57 10.98 -0.26 15.13
N GLY A 58 11.79 0.80 15.29
CA GLY A 58 13.18 0.72 15.77
C GLY A 58 14.12 -0.10 14.86
N ARG A 59 13.74 -0.32 13.60
CA ARG A 59 14.52 -1.06 12.60
C ARG A 59 15.44 -0.11 11.84
N SER A 60 16.66 -0.57 11.54
CA SER A 60 17.50 0.15 10.59
C SER A 60 16.95 0.00 9.16
N LEU A 61 17.37 0.90 8.27
CA LEU A 61 17.08 0.76 6.84
C LEU A 61 17.61 -0.59 6.32
N ASP A 62 18.83 -0.97 6.72
CA ASP A 62 19.47 -2.22 6.32
C ASP A 62 18.66 -3.46 6.73
N ASP A 63 18.09 -3.48 7.94
CA ASP A 63 17.21 -4.57 8.39
C ASP A 63 15.99 -4.69 7.47
N THR A 64 15.42 -3.55 7.08
CA THR A 64 14.23 -3.52 6.22
C THR A 64 14.56 -4.01 4.81
N LEU A 65 15.66 -3.54 4.22
CA LEU A 65 16.06 -3.97 2.88
C LEU A 65 16.47 -5.44 2.82
N ASN A 66 17.08 -5.96 3.89
CA ASN A 66 17.34 -7.39 4.06
C ASN A 66 16.04 -8.19 4.18
N SER A 67 15.08 -7.70 4.97
CA SER A 67 13.77 -8.35 5.10
C SER A 67 13.05 -8.43 3.75
N ASN A 68 13.14 -7.36 2.95
CA ASN A 68 12.60 -7.34 1.58
C ASN A 68 13.29 -8.40 0.70
N ALA A 69 14.62 -8.53 0.78
CA ALA A 69 15.35 -9.57 0.06
C ALA A 69 14.96 -10.98 0.53
N ALA A 70 14.83 -11.21 1.84
CA ALA A 70 14.40 -12.48 2.42
C ALA A 70 13.01 -12.92 1.94
N ALA A 71 12.10 -11.96 1.71
CA ALA A 71 10.77 -12.20 1.18
C ALA A 71 10.73 -12.43 -0.35
N ASN A 72 11.86 -12.30 -1.04
CA ASN A 72 11.94 -12.39 -2.50
C ASN A 72 12.94 -13.42 -3.02
N VAL A 73 13.74 -14.04 -2.14
CA VAL A 73 14.62 -15.16 -2.50
C VAL A 73 13.95 -16.47 -2.15
N TRP A 74 13.84 -17.35 -3.14
CA TRP A 74 13.24 -18.67 -3.05
C TRP A 74 14.27 -19.74 -2.77
N GLY A 75 13.90 -20.71 -1.95
CA GLY A 75 14.75 -21.82 -1.58
C GLY A 75 13.98 -23.09 -1.26
N ARG A 76 14.73 -24.14 -0.94
CA ARG A 76 14.19 -25.44 -0.53
C ARG A 76 14.61 -25.73 0.90
N VAL A 77 13.78 -26.46 1.63
CA VAL A 77 14.13 -26.97 2.96
C VAL A 77 14.73 -28.37 2.80
N VAL A 78 16.02 -28.51 3.08
CA VAL A 78 16.78 -29.76 3.05
C VAL A 78 17.26 -30.04 4.46
N ASP A 79 16.91 -31.20 5.02
CA ASP A 79 17.25 -31.60 6.40
C ASP A 79 16.93 -30.54 7.47
N GLY A 80 15.78 -29.87 7.32
CA GLY A 80 15.30 -28.83 8.23
C GLY A 80 16.00 -27.46 8.08
N LYS A 81 16.93 -27.33 7.14
CA LYS A 81 17.62 -26.07 6.81
C LYS A 81 17.16 -25.54 5.48
N TRP A 82 16.95 -24.23 5.41
CA TRP A 82 16.61 -23.57 4.16
C TRP A 82 17.87 -23.28 3.34
N GLU A 83 17.83 -23.62 2.07
CA GLU A 83 18.91 -23.41 1.10
C GLU A 83 18.43 -22.58 -0.08
N ALA A 84 19.16 -21.50 -0.38
CA ALA A 84 18.76 -20.52 -1.36
C ALA A 84 18.95 -21.02 -2.80
N VAL A 85 17.88 -21.02 -3.59
CA VAL A 85 17.88 -21.53 -4.97
C VAL A 85 17.92 -20.40 -5.98
N MET A 86 16.99 -19.44 -5.92
CA MET A 86 16.85 -18.38 -6.93
C MET A 86 16.32 -17.06 -6.35
N GLY A 87 16.77 -15.94 -6.93
CA GLY A 87 16.28 -14.59 -6.66
C GLY A 87 14.98 -14.23 -7.40
N PRO A 88 14.47 -13.01 -7.20
CA PRO A 88 13.19 -12.58 -7.76
C PRO A 88 13.18 -12.49 -9.30
N ASP A 89 14.30 -12.04 -9.89
CA ASP A 89 14.46 -11.85 -11.34
C ASP A 89 14.85 -13.14 -12.09
N GLU A 90 15.17 -14.21 -11.37
CA GLU A 90 15.63 -15.46 -11.96
C GLU A 90 14.46 -16.32 -12.45
N ALA A 91 14.53 -16.74 -13.72
CA ALA A 91 13.55 -17.63 -14.33
C ALA A 91 13.73 -19.07 -13.85
N GLY A 92 12.63 -19.76 -13.58
CA GLY A 92 12.63 -21.19 -13.28
C GLY A 92 11.37 -21.63 -12.54
N ASP A 93 11.28 -22.93 -12.29
CA ASP A 93 10.15 -23.51 -11.57
C ASP A 93 10.30 -23.26 -10.06
N ARG A 94 9.34 -22.52 -9.50
CA ARG A 94 9.25 -22.20 -8.07
C ARG A 94 8.39 -23.21 -7.30
N SER A 95 7.89 -24.24 -7.96
CA SER A 95 7.06 -25.27 -7.34
C SER A 95 7.81 -25.95 -6.18
N ASN A 96 7.14 -26.06 -5.04
CA ASN A 96 7.68 -26.61 -3.78
C ASN A 96 8.89 -25.84 -3.23
N MET A 97 9.02 -24.56 -3.54
CA MET A 97 9.94 -23.64 -2.89
C MET A 97 9.17 -22.74 -1.93
N ILE A 98 9.87 -22.25 -0.91
CA ILE A 98 9.39 -21.20 -0.02
C ILE A 98 10.46 -20.11 0.05
N THR A 99 10.03 -18.88 0.31
CA THR A 99 10.95 -17.77 0.57
C THR A 99 11.65 -17.96 1.92
N PHE A 100 12.78 -17.27 2.11
CA PHE A 100 13.43 -17.30 3.42
C PHE A 100 12.54 -16.71 4.52
N ALA A 101 11.78 -15.65 4.20
CA ALA A 101 10.81 -15.07 5.13
C ALA A 101 9.74 -16.09 5.58
N GLU A 102 9.15 -16.83 4.63
CA GLU A 102 8.17 -17.90 4.94
C GLU A 102 8.79 -19.01 5.77
N TYR A 103 10.03 -19.41 5.49
CA TYR A 103 10.75 -20.40 6.30
C TYR A 103 10.92 -19.91 7.75
N VAL A 104 11.33 -18.65 7.95
CA VAL A 104 11.49 -18.05 9.27
C VAL A 104 10.15 -17.94 10.00
N ASP A 105 9.07 -17.60 9.30
CA ASP A 105 7.71 -17.57 9.87
C ASP A 105 7.25 -18.95 10.33
N GLN A 106 7.51 -20.00 9.54
CA GLN A 106 7.21 -21.39 9.90
C GLN A 106 8.06 -21.89 11.08
N LYS A 107 9.36 -21.56 11.08
CA LYS A 107 10.30 -21.91 12.16
C LYS A 107 9.90 -21.28 13.50
N TYR A 108 9.32 -20.09 13.48
CA TYR A 108 8.85 -19.36 14.64
C TYR A 108 7.33 -19.20 14.65
N ALA A 109 6.59 -20.28 14.40
CA ALA A 109 5.12 -20.29 14.43
C ALA A 109 4.56 -20.04 15.85
N GLU A 110 3.28 -19.66 15.92
CA GLU A 110 2.53 -19.53 17.18
C GLU A 110 2.60 -20.85 17.98
N PRO A 111 3.14 -20.86 19.22
CA PRO A 111 3.22 -22.08 20.01
C PRO A 111 1.82 -22.58 20.43
N PRO A 112 1.61 -23.91 20.52
CA PRO A 112 0.34 -24.46 20.97
C PRO A 112 -0.10 -23.90 22.34
N GLY A 113 -1.38 -23.56 22.48
CA GLY A 113 -1.95 -23.03 23.72
C GLY A 113 -1.66 -21.54 23.99
N MET A 114 -0.98 -20.82 23.09
CA MET A 114 -0.70 -19.39 23.25
C MET A 114 -1.97 -18.54 23.39
N ARG A 115 -3.09 -18.99 22.79
CA ARG A 115 -4.39 -18.30 22.84
C ARG A 115 -5.04 -18.37 24.22
N ASP A 116 -4.70 -19.39 24.99
CA ASP A 116 -5.23 -19.61 26.33
C ASP A 116 -4.45 -18.84 27.41
N LEU A 117 -3.33 -18.20 27.02
CA LEU A 117 -2.53 -17.38 27.93
C LEU A 117 -3.23 -16.06 28.28
N PRO A 118 -3.02 -15.54 29.50
CA PRO A 118 -3.39 -14.16 29.83
C PRO A 118 -2.79 -13.18 28.84
N ARG A 119 -3.51 -12.10 28.51
CA ARG A 119 -3.11 -11.09 27.50
C ARG A 119 -1.64 -10.65 27.64
N SER A 120 -1.21 -10.31 28.85
CA SER A 120 0.17 -9.86 29.11
C SER A 120 1.24 -10.92 28.82
N ALA A 121 0.94 -12.20 29.05
CA ALA A 121 1.84 -13.31 28.75
C ALA A 121 1.84 -13.63 27.24
N ARG A 122 0.68 -13.54 26.59
CA ARG A 122 0.55 -13.66 25.14
C ARG A 122 1.33 -12.56 24.41
N ASP A 123 1.16 -11.31 24.82
CA ASP A 123 1.85 -10.16 24.20
C ASP A 123 3.38 -10.29 24.35
N ARG A 124 3.87 -10.78 25.50
CA ARG A 124 5.29 -11.06 25.72
C ARG A 124 5.81 -12.15 24.78
N THR A 125 5.09 -13.26 24.69
CA THR A 125 5.46 -14.39 23.81
C THR A 125 5.49 -13.96 22.35
N TRP A 126 4.48 -13.18 21.91
CA TRP A 126 4.43 -12.63 20.55
C TRP A 126 5.59 -11.69 20.26
N LYS A 127 5.96 -10.83 21.23
CA LYS A 127 7.09 -9.92 21.11
C LYS A 127 8.41 -10.68 20.95
N GLU A 128 8.59 -11.79 21.67
CA GLU A 128 9.78 -12.66 21.55
C GLU A 128 9.85 -13.34 20.18
N ILE A 129 8.74 -13.95 19.73
CA ILE A 129 8.62 -14.58 18.40
C ILE A 129 8.91 -13.57 17.29
N SER A 130 8.22 -12.43 17.31
CA SER A 130 8.39 -11.35 16.34
C SER A 130 9.82 -10.80 16.35
N GLY A 131 10.45 -10.69 17.53
CA GLY A 131 11.84 -10.28 17.66
C GLY A 131 12.80 -11.25 16.97
N ARG A 132 12.63 -12.57 17.16
CA ARG A 132 13.45 -13.60 16.51
C ARG A 132 13.28 -13.59 15.00
N ARG A 133 12.04 -13.52 14.52
CA ARG A 133 11.73 -13.42 13.09
C ARG A 133 12.46 -12.23 12.47
N ARG A 134 12.28 -11.03 13.05
CA ARG A 134 12.92 -9.78 12.60
C ARG A 134 14.44 -9.89 12.57
N ALA A 135 15.05 -10.50 13.58
CA ALA A 135 16.51 -10.66 13.62
C ALA A 135 17.04 -11.55 12.49
N GLU A 136 16.36 -12.68 12.19
CA GLU A 136 16.81 -13.57 11.11
C GLU A 136 16.58 -12.98 9.72
N VAL A 137 15.41 -12.42 9.44
CA VAL A 137 15.14 -11.81 8.12
C VAL A 137 15.94 -10.51 7.91
N GLY A 138 16.19 -9.74 8.97
CA GLY A 138 16.98 -8.52 8.92
C GLY A 138 18.47 -8.76 8.68
N ALA A 139 18.97 -9.95 8.98
CA ALA A 139 20.36 -10.35 8.75
C ALA A 139 20.54 -11.23 7.50
N PHE A 140 19.49 -11.48 6.71
CA PHE A 140 19.47 -12.52 5.67
C PHE A 140 20.68 -12.54 4.72
N THR A 141 21.16 -11.37 4.29
CA THR A 141 22.30 -11.26 3.35
C THR A 141 23.64 -10.92 4.01
N CYS A 142 23.70 -10.92 5.35
CA CYS A 142 24.95 -10.71 6.09
C CYS A 142 25.95 -11.86 5.86
N PRO A 143 27.26 -11.64 6.06
CA PRO A 143 28.26 -12.69 5.93
C PRO A 143 27.94 -13.94 6.76
N GLY A 144 28.03 -15.11 6.13
CA GLY A 144 27.72 -16.41 6.72
C GLY A 144 26.22 -16.74 6.81
N GLN A 145 25.33 -15.88 6.33
CA GLN A 145 23.88 -16.12 6.34
C GLN A 145 23.40 -16.76 5.02
N PRO A 146 22.25 -17.47 5.03
CA PRO A 146 21.79 -18.23 3.85
C PRO A 146 21.60 -17.39 2.58
N GLY A 147 21.39 -16.08 2.72
CA GLY A 147 21.19 -15.14 1.63
C GLY A 147 22.43 -14.36 1.21
N GLU A 148 23.64 -14.66 1.71
CA GLU A 148 24.85 -13.86 1.47
C GLU A 148 25.09 -13.59 -0.03
N LYS A 149 24.92 -14.59 -0.89
CA LYS A 149 25.07 -14.44 -2.36
C LYS A 149 24.08 -13.44 -3.00
N TYR A 150 22.99 -13.13 -2.29
CA TYR A 150 21.95 -12.19 -2.70
C TYR A 150 22.10 -10.79 -2.10
N LYS A 151 23.26 -10.47 -1.50
CA LYS A 151 23.59 -9.12 -1.00
C LYS A 151 23.32 -8.01 -2.04
N HIS A 152 23.51 -8.30 -3.32
CA HIS A 152 23.23 -7.40 -4.44
C HIS A 152 21.75 -6.93 -4.50
N LEU A 153 20.79 -7.70 -3.97
CA LEU A 153 19.38 -7.30 -3.88
C LEU A 153 19.18 -6.16 -2.87
N VAL A 154 19.93 -6.16 -1.76
CA VAL A 154 19.95 -5.05 -0.80
C VAL A 154 20.60 -3.82 -1.46
N ASP A 155 21.71 -4.01 -2.15
CA ASP A 155 22.45 -2.91 -2.79
C ASP A 155 21.62 -2.25 -3.91
N LYS A 156 20.85 -3.03 -4.67
CA LYS A 156 19.91 -2.51 -5.69
C LYS A 156 18.86 -1.59 -5.07
N GLN A 157 18.27 -1.97 -3.93
CA GLN A 157 17.30 -1.12 -3.23
C GLN A 157 17.95 0.14 -2.66
N LYS A 158 19.13 0.01 -2.02
CA LYS A 158 19.89 1.16 -1.50
C LYS A 158 20.20 2.18 -2.59
N ALA A 159 20.69 1.72 -3.74
CA ALA A 159 21.02 2.60 -4.86
C ALA A 159 19.82 3.46 -5.31
N VAL A 160 18.59 2.92 -5.26
CA VAL A 160 17.38 3.67 -5.57
C VAL A 160 17.06 4.70 -4.48
N LEU A 161 17.10 4.29 -3.20
CA LEU A 161 16.75 5.17 -2.09
C LEU A 161 17.79 6.29 -1.86
N ASP A 162 19.07 5.97 -2.04
CA ASP A 162 20.18 6.93 -1.92
C ASP A 162 20.20 7.96 -3.04
N ALA A 163 19.51 7.72 -4.17
CA ALA A 163 19.34 8.71 -5.23
C ALA A 163 18.43 9.87 -4.80
N THR A 164 17.63 9.70 -3.75
CA THR A 164 16.71 10.71 -3.21
C THR A 164 16.84 10.83 -1.68
N PRO A 165 18.03 11.21 -1.15
CA PRO A 165 18.36 11.04 0.27
C PRO A 165 17.56 11.93 1.24
N ASN A 166 16.86 12.94 0.71
CA ASN A 166 16.02 13.87 1.49
C ASN A 166 14.53 13.50 1.47
N PHE A 167 14.17 12.40 0.83
CA PHE A 167 12.80 12.03 0.50
C PHE A 167 12.55 10.58 0.90
N SER A 168 11.32 10.30 1.37
CA SER A 168 10.95 9.01 1.97
C SER A 168 10.08 8.16 1.04
N VAL A 169 9.36 8.80 0.13
CA VAL A 169 8.43 8.15 -0.80
C VAL A 169 9.22 7.58 -1.97
N ILE A 170 8.99 6.31 -2.27
CA ILE A 170 9.73 5.59 -3.30
C ILE A 170 9.43 6.11 -4.72
N PRO A 171 10.42 6.11 -5.64
CA PRO A 171 10.28 6.65 -6.99
C PRO A 171 9.10 6.12 -7.81
N SER A 172 8.80 4.83 -7.71
CA SER A 172 7.75 4.18 -8.50
C SER A 172 6.34 4.74 -8.24
N PHE A 173 6.10 5.30 -7.05
CA PHE A 173 4.85 5.99 -6.75
C PHE A 173 4.71 7.29 -7.58
N PHE A 174 5.80 8.04 -7.74
CA PHE A 174 5.78 9.25 -8.55
C PHE A 174 5.64 8.95 -10.04
N GLU A 175 6.26 7.87 -10.52
CA GLU A 175 6.05 7.41 -11.91
C GLU A 175 4.59 7.01 -12.16
N PHE A 176 3.98 6.34 -11.19
CA PHE A 176 2.59 5.94 -11.23
C PHE A 176 1.63 7.14 -11.38
N VAL A 177 1.72 8.14 -10.50
CA VAL A 177 0.84 9.33 -10.60
C VAL A 177 1.13 10.19 -11.82
N ASN A 178 2.41 10.27 -12.24
CA ASN A 178 2.80 10.94 -13.48
C ASN A 178 2.14 10.27 -14.69
N THR A 179 2.21 8.94 -14.79
CA THR A 179 1.61 8.21 -15.90
C THR A 179 0.10 8.39 -15.92
N LEU A 180 -0.59 8.29 -14.78
CA LEU A 180 -2.03 8.55 -14.72
C LEU A 180 -2.39 9.95 -15.23
N SER A 181 -1.61 10.96 -14.83
CA SER A 181 -1.79 12.35 -15.23
C SER A 181 -1.52 12.60 -16.72
N GLU A 182 -0.46 12.02 -17.28
CA GLU A 182 -0.19 12.09 -18.72
C GLU A 182 -1.29 11.44 -19.56
N LEU A 183 -1.85 10.33 -19.06
CA LEU A 183 -2.93 9.59 -19.70
C LEU A 183 -4.33 10.19 -19.47
N GLY A 184 -4.44 11.28 -18.70
CA GLY A 184 -5.70 11.95 -18.41
C GLY A 184 -6.68 11.17 -17.56
N TRP A 185 -6.17 10.33 -16.66
CA TRP A 185 -7.01 9.72 -15.64
C TRP A 185 -7.37 10.73 -14.57
N SER A 186 -8.67 10.98 -14.39
CA SER A 186 -9.17 11.64 -13.19
C SER A 186 -9.11 10.65 -12.02
N PHE A 187 -8.48 11.04 -10.91
CA PHE A 187 -8.35 10.19 -9.75
C PHE A 187 -8.56 10.93 -8.44
N THR A 188 -8.98 10.18 -7.43
CA THR A 188 -8.92 10.52 -6.00
C THR A 188 -7.82 9.67 -5.39
N LEU A 189 -6.92 10.27 -4.63
CA LEU A 189 -5.81 9.62 -3.94
C LEU A 189 -5.93 9.86 -2.44
N ILE A 190 -6.13 8.77 -1.69
CA ILE A 190 -6.29 8.79 -0.24
C ILE A 190 -5.12 8.04 0.38
N PHE A 191 -4.19 8.77 0.99
CA PHE A 191 -3.13 8.16 1.79
C PHE A 191 -3.72 7.55 3.07
N ARG A 192 -3.35 6.31 3.37
CA ARG A 192 -3.81 5.53 4.52
C ARG A 192 -2.64 5.15 5.40
N THR A 193 -2.82 5.20 6.71
CA THR A 193 -1.81 4.67 7.64
C THR A 193 -2.43 4.39 9.00
N PHE A 194 -1.85 3.46 9.74
CA PHE A 194 -2.08 3.31 11.18
C PHE A 194 -1.10 4.13 12.02
N GLY A 195 0.00 4.60 11.42
CA GLY A 195 1.12 5.27 12.06
C GLY A 195 1.06 6.79 11.98
N ASN A 196 2.24 7.42 12.08
CA ASN A 196 2.39 8.87 12.23
C ASN A 196 3.00 9.56 11.00
N ASP A 197 3.29 8.80 9.93
CA ASP A 197 4.05 9.30 8.77
C ASP A 197 3.22 10.16 7.80
N LEU A 198 1.91 10.26 8.00
CA LEU A 198 1.01 11.00 7.12
C LEU A 198 1.46 12.45 6.90
N GLY A 199 1.90 13.15 7.95
CA GLY A 199 2.36 14.53 7.84
C GLY A 199 3.58 14.69 6.93
N ASN A 200 4.51 13.73 6.97
CA ASN A 200 5.73 13.73 6.15
C ASN A 200 5.38 13.41 4.69
N VAL A 201 4.53 12.41 4.44
CA VAL A 201 4.09 12.05 3.08
C VAL A 201 3.34 13.20 2.41
N LEU A 202 2.43 13.88 3.10
CA LEU A 202 1.71 15.02 2.52
C LEU A 202 2.65 16.20 2.23
N LYS A 203 3.65 16.43 3.08
CA LYS A 203 4.69 17.44 2.82
C LYS A 203 5.47 17.09 1.55
N GLU A 204 5.89 15.84 1.40
CA GLU A 204 6.67 15.38 0.26
C GLU A 204 5.84 15.37 -1.03
N TRP A 205 4.57 14.96 -0.97
CA TRP A 205 3.60 15.10 -2.06
C TRP A 205 3.51 16.54 -2.55
N LYS A 206 3.41 17.51 -1.63
CA LYS A 206 3.38 18.93 -1.98
C LYS A 206 4.70 19.36 -2.64
N GLN A 207 5.85 18.97 -2.10
CA GLN A 207 7.15 19.27 -2.72
C GLN A 207 7.22 18.72 -4.15
N PHE A 208 6.72 17.50 -4.38
CA PHE A 208 6.61 16.92 -5.71
C PHE A 208 5.69 17.75 -6.63
N LEU A 209 4.48 18.05 -6.19
CA LEU A 209 3.50 18.77 -7.00
C LEU A 209 3.99 20.16 -7.44
N PHE A 210 4.78 20.83 -6.61
CA PHE A 210 5.33 22.16 -6.91
C PHE A 210 6.70 22.13 -7.63
N GLY A 211 7.27 20.94 -7.88
CA GLY A 211 8.55 20.76 -8.56
C GLY A 211 9.79 20.95 -7.66
N GLU A 212 9.61 20.94 -6.35
CA GLU A 212 10.66 21.02 -5.32
C GLU A 212 11.25 19.65 -4.95
N HIS A 213 10.68 18.58 -5.52
CA HIS A 213 11.15 17.20 -5.33
C HIS A 213 12.16 16.78 -6.40
N ALA A 214 12.93 15.73 -6.14
CA ALA A 214 13.85 15.15 -7.14
C ALA A 214 13.11 14.66 -8.38
N HIS A 215 11.96 14.02 -8.18
CA HIS A 215 11.00 13.70 -9.25
C HIS A 215 10.13 14.92 -9.59
N GLN A 216 9.91 15.13 -10.89
CA GLN A 216 9.13 16.26 -11.39
C GLN A 216 7.71 15.80 -11.77
N PRO A 217 6.67 16.62 -11.52
CA PRO A 217 5.29 16.30 -11.88
C PRO A 217 5.10 16.45 -13.39
N ARG A 218 4.35 15.52 -14.00
CA ARG A 218 4.11 15.43 -15.44
C ARG A 218 2.63 15.23 -15.76
N GLY A 219 2.21 15.70 -16.93
CA GLY A 219 0.83 15.57 -17.41
C GLY A 219 -0.14 16.63 -16.89
N HIS A 220 -1.31 16.71 -17.52
CA HIS A 220 -2.24 17.81 -17.33
C HIS A 220 -3.04 17.73 -16.02
N VAL A 221 -3.28 16.53 -15.49
CA VAL A 221 -4.04 16.35 -14.24
C VAL A 221 -3.25 16.92 -13.07
N LEU A 222 -1.95 16.58 -12.97
CA LEU A 222 -1.06 17.13 -11.95
C LEU A 222 -0.82 18.63 -12.15
N GLN A 223 -0.73 19.11 -13.40
CA GLN A 223 -0.66 20.55 -13.67
C GLN A 223 -1.89 21.27 -13.12
N GLN A 224 -3.10 20.76 -13.40
CA GLN A 224 -4.33 21.33 -12.89
C GLN A 224 -4.37 21.29 -11.36
N LEU A 225 -3.99 20.17 -10.73
CA LEU A 225 -3.92 20.04 -9.26
C LEU A 225 -2.99 21.08 -8.63
N ARG A 226 -1.87 21.40 -9.28
CA ARG A 226 -0.96 22.46 -8.85
C ARG A 226 -1.59 23.85 -8.99
N GLU A 227 -2.20 24.14 -10.13
CA GLU A 227 -2.80 25.45 -10.44
C GLU A 227 -4.00 25.77 -9.53
N THR A 228 -4.79 24.77 -9.16
CA THR A 228 -5.95 24.90 -8.28
C THR A 228 -5.69 24.43 -6.85
N TYR A 229 -4.43 24.36 -6.43
CA TYR A 229 -4.02 23.68 -5.20
C TYR A 229 -4.80 24.13 -3.96
N VAL A 230 -5.32 23.14 -3.23
CA VAL A 230 -5.93 23.28 -1.90
C VAL A 230 -5.21 22.31 -0.97
N CYS A 231 -4.92 22.74 0.25
CA CYS A 231 -4.28 21.89 1.25
C CYS A 231 -5.07 20.60 1.44
N GLU A 232 -4.36 19.49 1.54
CA GLU A 232 -4.94 18.14 1.53
C GLU A 232 -5.89 17.95 2.72
N ALA A 233 -7.06 17.39 2.45
CA ALA A 233 -8.03 17.01 3.45
C ALA A 233 -7.41 15.91 4.34
N THR A 234 -7.41 16.12 5.65
CA THR A 234 -6.87 15.13 6.61
C THR A 234 -7.94 14.68 7.58
N GLY A 235 -7.89 13.44 8.02
CA GLY A 235 -8.84 12.92 8.99
C GLY A 235 -8.37 11.64 9.66
N CYS A 236 -9.20 11.11 10.53
CA CYS A 236 -8.97 9.80 11.12
C CYS A 236 -10.28 9.03 11.30
N ILE A 237 -10.15 7.71 11.35
CA ILE A 237 -11.25 6.80 11.63
C ILE A 237 -11.17 6.41 13.10
N PHE A 238 -12.32 6.22 13.73
CA PHE A 238 -12.45 5.56 15.01
C PHE A 238 -13.49 4.45 14.92
N ARG A 239 -13.20 3.30 15.55
CA ARG A 239 -14.09 2.14 15.60
C ARG A 239 -14.29 1.71 17.03
N ASP A 240 -15.52 1.44 17.39
CA ASP A 240 -15.90 0.87 18.68
C ASP A 240 -17.09 -0.08 18.48
N LYS A 241 -16.81 -1.38 18.63
CA LYS A 241 -17.73 -2.47 18.27
C LYS A 241 -18.24 -2.30 16.83
N ASP A 242 -19.56 -2.18 16.66
CA ASP A 242 -20.21 -1.97 15.36
C ASP A 242 -20.31 -0.48 14.97
N ARG A 243 -19.85 0.44 15.83
CA ARG A 243 -19.88 1.88 15.58
C ARG A 243 -18.62 2.32 14.86
N LEU A 244 -18.81 3.10 13.80
CA LEU A 244 -17.76 3.63 12.95
C LEU A 244 -17.91 5.15 12.89
N PHE A 245 -16.80 5.85 13.10
CA PHE A 245 -16.75 7.30 13.10
C PHE A 245 -15.66 7.80 12.16
N LEU A 246 -15.97 8.87 11.43
CA LEU A 246 -15.02 9.62 10.62
C LEU A 246 -14.85 11.02 11.22
N CYS A 247 -13.61 11.38 11.52
CA CYS A 247 -13.21 12.68 12.04
C CYS A 247 -12.56 13.50 10.92
N TYR A 248 -13.07 14.70 10.66
CA TYR A 248 -12.56 15.62 9.64
C TYR A 248 -11.59 16.62 10.26
N GLY A 249 -10.38 16.71 9.70
CA GLY A 249 -9.32 17.63 10.11
C GLY A 249 -8.10 16.99 10.79
N PRO A 250 -8.22 16.02 11.72
CA PRO A 250 -7.06 15.53 12.46
C PRO A 250 -5.94 15.01 11.57
N ARG A 251 -4.70 15.21 12.02
CA ARG A 251 -3.47 14.62 11.46
C ARG A 251 -2.84 13.61 12.42
N VAL A 252 -3.63 13.15 13.38
CA VAL A 252 -3.25 12.19 14.42
C VAL A 252 -4.31 11.09 14.49
N GLY A 253 -3.90 9.91 14.92
CA GLY A 253 -4.83 8.80 15.15
C GLY A 253 -5.88 9.14 16.21
N ALA A 254 -7.07 8.57 16.07
CA ALA A 254 -8.13 8.74 17.05
C ALA A 254 -7.72 8.19 18.42
N THR A 255 -8.02 8.94 19.48
CA THR A 255 -7.78 8.54 20.87
C THR A 255 -9.06 8.73 21.66
N VAL A 256 -9.53 7.66 22.31
CA VAL A 256 -10.70 7.65 23.20
C VAL A 256 -10.31 6.89 24.46
N THR A 257 -10.54 7.50 25.61
CA THR A 257 -10.21 6.95 26.93
C THR A 257 -11.48 6.44 27.60
N TYR A 258 -11.40 5.22 28.14
CA TYR A 258 -12.46 4.59 28.91
C TYR A 258 -12.12 4.77 30.40
N PRO A 259 -13.03 5.34 31.21
CA PRO A 259 -12.84 5.41 32.65
C PRO A 259 -12.62 4.02 33.27
N GLU A 260 -11.95 3.97 34.41
CA GLU A 260 -11.69 2.69 35.10
C GLU A 260 -12.99 1.95 35.40
N GLY A 261 -13.03 0.65 35.07
CA GLY A 261 -14.22 -0.20 35.21
C GLY A 261 -15.33 0.05 34.17
N THR A 262 -15.13 0.93 33.19
CA THR A 262 -16.10 1.21 32.13
C THR A 262 -15.74 0.44 30.86
N GLU A 263 -16.62 -0.49 30.45
CA GLU A 263 -16.43 -1.27 29.22
C GLU A 263 -17.08 -0.63 27.98
N GLU A 264 -18.01 0.31 28.19
CA GLU A 264 -18.74 0.97 27.11
C GLU A 264 -18.87 2.47 27.35
N LEU A 265 -18.69 3.25 26.29
CA LEU A 265 -18.96 4.68 26.28
C LEU A 265 -20.22 4.98 25.47
N SER A 266 -20.98 6.00 25.91
CA SER A 266 -22.09 6.51 25.11
C SER A 266 -21.55 7.12 23.81
N THR A 267 -22.38 7.14 22.76
CA THR A 267 -22.00 7.80 21.49
C THR A 267 -21.67 9.27 21.70
N ASN A 268 -22.36 9.96 22.62
CA ASN A 268 -22.09 11.36 22.91
C ASN A 268 -20.73 11.56 23.58
N ASP A 269 -20.32 10.66 24.48
CA ASP A 269 -19.00 10.74 25.12
C ASP A 269 -17.89 10.49 24.12
N ILE A 270 -18.05 9.48 23.25
CA ILE A 270 -17.11 9.20 22.15
C ILE A 270 -16.97 10.44 21.24
N VAL A 271 -18.09 10.99 20.77
CA VAL A 271 -18.08 12.17 19.89
C VAL A 271 -17.44 13.37 20.58
N THR A 272 -17.69 13.56 21.88
CA THR A 272 -17.09 14.65 22.66
C THR A 272 -15.58 14.51 22.74
N GLN A 273 -15.07 13.32 23.02
CA GLN A 273 -13.62 13.06 23.05
C GLN A 273 -12.98 13.22 21.66
N LEU A 274 -13.61 12.68 20.61
CA LEU A 274 -13.11 12.78 19.23
C LEU A 274 -13.08 14.23 18.73
N LYS A 275 -14.08 15.06 19.08
CA LYS A 275 -14.07 16.50 18.78
C LYS A 275 -12.93 17.25 19.47
N GLY A 276 -12.42 16.71 20.59
CA GLY A 276 -11.25 17.23 21.29
C GLY A 276 -9.92 16.95 20.60
N LEU A 277 -9.89 16.12 19.54
CA LEU A 277 -8.66 15.83 18.82
C LEU A 277 -8.09 17.10 18.15
N PRO A 278 -6.76 17.26 18.09
CA PRO A 278 -6.13 18.40 17.45
C PRO A 278 -6.62 18.58 16.00
N SER A 279 -7.03 19.81 15.66
CA SER A 279 -7.56 20.19 14.34
C SER A 279 -8.85 19.47 13.92
N CYS A 280 -9.55 18.78 14.84
CA CYS A 280 -10.85 18.21 14.54
C CYS A 280 -11.90 19.31 14.32
N ARG A 281 -12.55 19.28 13.17
CA ARG A 281 -13.60 20.22 12.77
C ARG A 281 -14.98 19.62 12.91
N GLU A 282 -15.09 18.32 12.65
CA GLU A 282 -16.35 17.61 12.65
C GLU A 282 -16.11 16.11 12.88
N VAL A 283 -17.07 15.46 13.55
CA VAL A 283 -17.09 14.01 13.79
C VAL A 283 -18.43 13.50 13.34
N ARG A 284 -18.44 12.49 12.47
CA ARG A 284 -19.66 11.81 12.01
C ARG A 284 -19.60 10.34 12.37
N GLN A 285 -20.66 9.83 13.00
CA GLN A 285 -20.92 8.40 12.98
C GLN A 285 -21.45 8.04 11.59
N VAL A 286 -20.86 7.03 10.95
CA VAL A 286 -21.15 6.69 9.56
C VAL A 286 -21.43 5.20 9.41
N SER A 287 -22.32 4.85 8.48
CA SER A 287 -22.41 3.50 7.92
C SER A 287 -21.29 3.25 6.90
N PHE A 288 -21.16 2.01 6.39
CA PHE A 288 -20.20 1.71 5.32
C PHE A 288 -20.50 2.45 4.01
N SER A 289 -21.77 2.55 3.61
CA SER A 289 -22.16 3.35 2.43
C SER A 289 -21.82 4.83 2.62
N GLN A 290 -22.12 5.39 3.79
CA GLN A 290 -21.78 6.78 4.07
C GLN A 290 -20.27 6.98 4.09
N LEU A 291 -19.49 6.05 4.67
CA LEU A 291 -18.03 6.14 4.67
C LEU A 291 -17.46 6.15 3.24
N HIS A 292 -17.97 5.30 2.36
CA HIS A 292 -17.58 5.28 0.94
C HIS A 292 -17.78 6.66 0.29
N ASP A 293 -18.99 7.22 0.42
CA ASP A 293 -19.31 8.52 -0.19
C ASP A 293 -18.48 9.64 0.44
N GLN A 294 -18.33 9.62 1.76
CA GLN A 294 -17.53 10.61 2.48
C GLN A 294 -16.04 10.57 2.14
N PHE A 295 -15.45 9.41 1.82
CA PHE A 295 -14.06 9.37 1.36
C PHE A 295 -13.86 10.17 0.07
N VAL A 296 -14.75 9.97 -0.91
CA VAL A 296 -14.67 10.65 -2.20
C VAL A 296 -15.04 12.13 -2.07
N GLU A 297 -16.14 12.44 -1.40
CA GLU A 297 -16.61 13.82 -1.19
C GLU A 297 -15.62 14.64 -0.38
N TYR A 298 -15.05 14.06 0.68
CA TYR A 298 -14.10 14.78 1.51
C TYR A 298 -12.78 15.03 0.78
N ALA A 299 -12.26 14.02 0.07
CA ALA A 299 -11.07 14.22 -0.77
C ALA A 299 -11.31 15.25 -1.87
N ALA A 300 -12.52 15.33 -2.45
CA ALA A 300 -12.86 16.34 -3.44
C ALA A 300 -12.74 17.79 -2.92
N THR A 301 -12.85 18.02 -1.60
CA THR A 301 -12.63 19.35 -1.00
C THR A 301 -11.19 19.86 -1.14
N SER A 302 -10.25 18.95 -1.43
CA SER A 302 -8.84 19.22 -1.71
C SER A 302 -8.42 18.65 -3.06
N ASN A 303 -9.31 18.80 -4.05
CA ASN A 303 -9.13 18.34 -5.44
C ASN A 303 -8.78 16.84 -5.57
N GLY A 304 -9.32 16.00 -4.69
CA GLY A 304 -9.15 14.55 -4.75
C GLY A 304 -7.94 14.03 -3.98
N ILE A 305 -7.17 14.84 -3.26
CA ILE A 305 -6.05 14.36 -2.45
C ILE A 305 -6.40 14.41 -0.96
N ALA A 306 -6.35 13.28 -0.26
CA ALA A 306 -6.62 13.23 1.18
C ALA A 306 -5.67 12.31 1.95
N GLY A 307 -5.65 12.47 3.27
CA GLY A 307 -4.92 11.62 4.20
C GLY A 307 -5.79 11.16 5.35
N ILE A 308 -5.93 9.85 5.54
CA ILE A 308 -6.77 9.27 6.60
C ILE A 308 -5.93 8.34 7.48
N ILE A 309 -5.98 8.58 8.78
CA ILE A 309 -5.34 7.71 9.77
C ILE A 309 -6.36 6.69 10.28
N ASP A 310 -6.08 5.42 10.07
CA ASP A 310 -6.87 4.29 10.52
C ASP A 310 -6.68 4.02 12.03
N TYR A 311 -7.66 3.33 12.65
CA TYR A 311 -7.65 3.11 14.09
C TYR A 311 -6.92 1.82 14.50
N TYR A 312 -5.61 1.92 14.70
CA TYR A 312 -4.75 0.77 15.05
C TYR A 312 -5.22 -0.03 16.28
N PRO A 313 -5.65 0.58 17.39
CA PRO A 313 -6.09 -0.17 18.56
C PRO A 313 -7.22 -1.16 18.27
N PHE A 314 -8.14 -0.85 17.36
CA PHE A 314 -9.22 -1.77 16.98
C PHE A 314 -8.70 -2.97 16.19
N TRP A 315 -7.77 -2.75 15.27
CA TRP A 315 -7.10 -3.82 14.52
C TRP A 315 -6.28 -4.73 15.45
N ALA A 316 -5.50 -4.14 16.34
CA ALA A 316 -4.69 -4.89 17.31
C ALA A 316 -5.55 -5.72 18.27
N GLN A 317 -6.68 -5.17 18.74
CA GLN A 317 -7.63 -5.89 19.60
C GLN A 317 -8.32 -7.05 18.87
N ALA A 318 -8.51 -6.93 17.55
CA ALA A 318 -9.02 -8.00 16.69
C ALA A 318 -7.95 -9.04 16.29
N ALA A 319 -6.78 -9.05 16.94
CA ALA A 319 -5.65 -9.92 16.62
C ALA A 319 -5.20 -9.79 15.15
N GLU A 320 -5.17 -8.56 14.65
CA GLU A 320 -4.71 -8.20 13.31
C GLU A 320 -5.52 -8.87 12.18
N ARG A 321 -6.75 -9.32 12.49
CA ARG A 321 -7.69 -9.82 11.49
C ARG A 321 -8.27 -8.67 10.67
N ARG A 322 -8.65 -8.98 9.44
CA ARG A 322 -9.21 -8.01 8.49
C ARG A 322 -10.43 -7.29 9.01
N SER A 323 -11.28 -7.96 9.79
CA SER A 323 -12.48 -7.36 10.41
C SER A 323 -12.16 -6.17 11.33
N GLY A 324 -10.94 -6.10 11.87
CA GLY A 324 -10.43 -4.96 12.64
C GLY A 324 -9.60 -3.97 11.82
N GLY A 325 -9.27 -4.32 10.57
CA GLY A 325 -8.33 -3.61 9.73
C GLY A 325 -8.86 -2.30 9.13
N LYS A 326 -8.21 -1.87 8.05
CA LYS A 326 -8.55 -0.62 7.34
C LYS A 326 -9.87 -0.78 6.61
N VAL A 327 -10.89 -0.04 7.06
CA VAL A 327 -12.24 -0.13 6.50
C VAL A 327 -12.25 0.41 5.08
N TYR A 328 -12.65 -0.46 4.14
CA TYR A 328 -12.67 -0.16 2.72
C TYR A 328 -14.00 -0.61 2.07
N PRO A 329 -15.04 0.24 2.15
CA PRO A 329 -16.31 -0.02 1.50
C PRO A 329 -16.22 0.34 0.02
N VAL A 330 -16.60 -0.59 -0.85
CA VAL A 330 -16.62 -0.43 -2.31
C VAL A 330 -17.98 -0.75 -2.91
N ASN A 331 -18.31 -0.05 -4.00
CA ASN A 331 -19.52 -0.31 -4.75
C ASN A 331 -19.26 -1.39 -5.80
N ILE A 332 -19.58 -2.65 -5.47
CA ILE A 332 -19.43 -3.80 -6.38
C ILE A 332 -20.65 -3.95 -7.28
N THR A 333 -21.83 -3.62 -6.76
CA THR A 333 -23.11 -3.76 -7.44
C THR A 333 -23.61 -2.41 -7.91
N HIS A 334 -23.26 -2.04 -9.14
CA HIS A 334 -23.77 -0.81 -9.73
C HIS A 334 -25.27 -0.96 -10.03
N PRO A 335 -26.13 -0.06 -9.54
CA PRO A 335 -27.49 -0.01 -10.03
C PRO A 335 -27.46 0.29 -11.53
N SER A 336 -28.39 -0.29 -12.28
CA SER A 336 -28.44 -0.26 -13.75
C SER A 336 -28.52 1.14 -14.36
N ASN A 337 -28.72 2.18 -13.55
CA ASN A 337 -28.73 3.59 -13.93
C ASN A 337 -27.40 4.33 -13.66
N CYS A 338 -26.37 3.67 -13.12
CA CYS A 338 -25.06 4.28 -12.89
C CYS A 338 -24.34 4.50 -14.22
N THR A 339 -24.30 5.75 -14.68
CA THR A 339 -23.79 6.09 -16.02
C THR A 339 -22.26 6.02 -16.13
N LYS A 340 -21.51 6.19 -15.02
CA LYS A 340 -20.06 5.97 -14.94
C LYS A 340 -19.65 5.56 -13.52
N PRO A 341 -19.58 4.25 -13.20
CA PRO A 341 -19.10 3.82 -11.89
C PRO A 341 -17.62 4.15 -11.70
N TYR A 342 -17.20 4.30 -10.44
CA TYR A 342 -15.78 4.43 -10.11
C TYR A 342 -15.03 3.13 -10.38
N LEU A 343 -13.74 3.28 -10.65
CA LEU A 343 -12.77 2.20 -10.52
C LEU A 343 -12.05 2.38 -9.18
N TYR A 344 -11.61 1.28 -8.60
CA TYR A 344 -11.13 1.26 -7.22
C TYR A 344 -9.80 0.53 -7.11
N ALA A 345 -8.90 0.99 -6.25
CA ALA A 345 -7.68 0.26 -5.92
C ALA A 345 -7.24 0.57 -4.49
N PHE A 346 -6.96 -0.47 -3.70
CA PHE A 346 -6.33 -0.32 -2.38
C PHE A 346 -4.99 -1.02 -2.38
N PHE A 347 -3.91 -0.25 -2.21
CA PHE A 347 -2.54 -0.75 -2.15
C PHE A 347 -2.08 -0.83 -0.69
N ASP A 348 -1.56 -1.99 -0.29
CA ASP A 348 -0.98 -2.23 1.05
C ASP A 348 -0.06 -3.46 1.01
N ASP A 349 1.07 -3.44 1.74
CA ASP A 349 2.01 -4.56 1.80
C ASP A 349 1.47 -5.77 2.60
N ASN A 350 0.48 -5.55 3.46
CA ASN A 350 -0.13 -6.57 4.31
C ASN A 350 -1.50 -7.06 3.80
N ILE A 351 -1.85 -6.77 2.54
CA ILE A 351 -2.96 -7.46 1.89
C ILE A 351 -2.58 -8.92 1.61
N ARG A 352 -3.48 -9.82 2.01
CA ARG A 352 -3.41 -11.26 1.77
C ARG A 352 -4.78 -11.70 1.23
N ILE A 353 -4.88 -11.81 -0.09
CA ILE A 353 -6.18 -11.97 -0.78
C ILE A 353 -6.83 -13.29 -0.36
N GLY A 354 -8.09 -13.24 0.06
CA GLY A 354 -8.85 -14.40 0.53
C GLY A 354 -8.51 -14.87 1.94
N GLU A 355 -7.61 -14.18 2.66
CA GLU A 355 -7.17 -14.58 3.99
C GLU A 355 -7.77 -13.72 5.10
N GLU A 356 -8.09 -14.35 6.24
CA GLU A 356 -8.63 -13.66 7.43
C GLU A 356 -7.63 -12.68 8.05
N HIS A 357 -6.33 -12.95 7.89
CA HIS A 357 -5.22 -12.13 8.39
C HIS A 357 -4.73 -11.08 7.38
N SER A 358 -5.58 -10.70 6.42
CA SER A 358 -5.37 -9.52 5.57
C SER A 358 -5.62 -8.22 6.35
N ILE A 359 -4.97 -7.13 6.00
CA ILE A 359 -5.10 -5.84 6.69
C ILE A 359 -6.34 -5.03 6.29
N VAL A 360 -6.95 -5.31 5.14
CA VAL A 360 -8.07 -4.52 4.58
C VAL A 360 -9.41 -5.17 4.87
N ASP A 361 -10.31 -4.41 5.50
CA ASP A 361 -11.71 -4.79 5.73
C ASP A 361 -12.54 -4.39 4.50
N LEU A 362 -12.44 -5.19 3.43
CA LEU A 362 -13.16 -4.97 2.17
C LEU A 362 -14.66 -5.25 2.36
N ARG A 363 -15.51 -4.24 2.12
CA ARG A 363 -16.95 -4.29 2.39
C ARG A 363 -17.78 -3.90 1.18
N ASP A 364 -18.89 -4.58 0.95
CA ASP A 364 -19.89 -4.13 -0.03
C ASP A 364 -20.68 -2.95 0.59
N VAL A 365 -20.74 -1.82 -0.12
CA VAL A 365 -21.40 -0.60 0.39
C VAL A 365 -22.88 -0.79 0.69
N THR A 366 -23.58 -1.64 -0.07
CA THR A 366 -25.03 -1.81 -0.01
C THR A 366 -25.42 -2.69 1.18
N THR A 367 -24.69 -3.79 1.37
CA THR A 367 -25.01 -4.81 2.38
C THR A 367 -24.20 -4.66 3.66
N GLY A 368 -23.03 -3.99 3.61
CA GLY A 368 -22.05 -3.97 4.69
C GLY A 368 -21.34 -5.32 4.91
N ALA A 369 -21.59 -6.32 4.06
CA ALA A 369 -20.98 -7.63 4.16
C ALA A 369 -19.49 -7.57 3.85
N SER A 370 -18.69 -8.35 4.60
CA SER A 370 -17.27 -8.56 4.29
C SER A 370 -17.14 -9.37 3.01
N ILE A 371 -16.26 -8.94 2.11
CA ILE A 371 -15.93 -9.67 0.88
C ILE A 371 -14.62 -10.39 1.11
N MET A 372 -14.68 -11.72 1.12
CA MET A 372 -13.54 -12.63 1.29
C MET A 372 -13.33 -13.55 0.09
N ASP A 373 -14.19 -13.44 -0.93
CA ASP A 373 -14.02 -14.20 -2.16
C ASP A 373 -12.74 -13.75 -2.87
N PHE A 374 -11.83 -14.69 -3.10
CA PHE A 374 -10.51 -14.39 -3.68
C PHE A 374 -10.61 -13.70 -5.04
N GLU A 375 -11.51 -14.19 -5.91
CA GLU A 375 -11.70 -13.66 -7.26
C GLU A 375 -12.30 -12.25 -7.27
N MET A 376 -13.13 -11.93 -6.28
CA MET A 376 -13.68 -10.60 -6.09
C MET A 376 -12.68 -9.66 -5.43
N GLU A 377 -12.01 -10.09 -4.36
CA GLU A 377 -11.09 -9.25 -3.57
C GLU A 377 -9.92 -8.76 -4.43
N LYS A 378 -9.32 -9.63 -5.24
CA LYS A 378 -8.20 -9.28 -6.12
C LYS A 378 -8.51 -8.18 -7.16
N LYS A 379 -9.79 -7.86 -7.37
CA LYS A 379 -10.21 -6.75 -8.24
C LYS A 379 -9.99 -5.40 -7.58
N TYR A 380 -10.09 -5.33 -6.26
CA TYR A 380 -10.20 -4.07 -5.50
C TYR A 380 -9.00 -3.81 -4.59
N THR A 381 -8.28 -4.86 -4.19
CA THR A 381 -7.13 -4.80 -3.30
C THR A 381 -5.88 -5.36 -3.98
N ILE A 382 -4.73 -4.75 -3.68
CA ILE A 382 -3.45 -5.03 -4.31
C ILE A 382 -2.40 -5.18 -3.20
N GLY A 383 -1.92 -6.40 -3.02
CA GLY A 383 -0.79 -6.71 -2.15
C GLY A 383 0.50 -6.14 -2.72
N VAL A 384 1.13 -5.23 -1.99
CA VAL A 384 2.37 -4.56 -2.41
C VAL A 384 3.59 -5.36 -1.97
N ASN A 385 4.45 -5.70 -2.93
CA ASN A 385 5.76 -6.24 -2.67
C ASN A 385 6.77 -5.09 -2.58
N SER A 386 7.22 -4.80 -1.36
CA SER A 386 8.10 -3.66 -1.07
C SER A 386 9.42 -3.69 -1.85
N TYR A 387 10.02 -4.87 -2.07
CA TYR A 387 11.22 -4.99 -2.89
C TYR A 387 10.95 -4.50 -4.31
N GLN A 388 9.91 -5.06 -4.94
CA GLN A 388 9.53 -4.77 -6.32
C GLN A 388 9.11 -3.31 -6.50
N ALA A 389 8.37 -2.77 -5.53
CA ALA A 389 7.98 -1.37 -5.51
C ALA A 389 9.18 -0.41 -5.47
N ILE A 390 10.27 -0.77 -4.80
CA ILE A 390 11.49 0.03 -4.81
C ILE A 390 12.22 -0.11 -6.15
N VAL A 391 12.42 -1.34 -6.62
CA VAL A 391 13.38 -1.59 -7.70
C VAL A 391 12.82 -1.47 -9.12
N TYR A 392 11.49 -1.58 -9.29
CA TYR A 392 10.84 -1.42 -10.59
C TYR A 392 10.03 -0.14 -10.62
N GLU A 393 10.40 0.75 -11.54
CA GLU A 393 9.79 2.07 -11.71
C GLU A 393 8.27 2.00 -11.97
N ASP A 394 7.83 1.01 -12.76
CA ASP A 394 6.43 0.89 -13.19
C ASP A 394 5.58 -0.03 -12.29
N TYR A 395 6.10 -0.46 -11.14
CA TYR A 395 5.47 -1.47 -10.30
C TYR A 395 3.98 -1.20 -9.99
N PHE A 396 3.67 -0.02 -9.46
CA PHE A 396 2.28 0.35 -9.12
C PHE A 396 1.39 0.46 -10.36
N LEU A 397 1.96 0.87 -11.49
CA LEU A 397 1.23 0.97 -12.76
C LEU A 397 0.83 -0.42 -13.26
N ASP A 398 1.76 -1.38 -13.22
CA ASP A 398 1.52 -2.76 -13.60
C ASP A 398 0.45 -3.39 -12.71
N CYS A 399 0.55 -3.21 -11.38
CA CYS A 399 -0.45 -3.70 -10.44
C CYS A 399 -1.84 -3.08 -10.67
N LEU A 400 -1.91 -1.78 -10.94
CA LEU A 400 -3.19 -1.13 -11.28
C LEU A 400 -3.76 -1.70 -12.57
N ALA A 401 -2.95 -1.85 -13.62
CA ALA A 401 -3.36 -2.38 -14.91
C ALA A 401 -4.01 -3.77 -14.76
N ASP A 402 -3.40 -4.65 -13.97
CA ASP A 402 -3.94 -5.98 -13.67
C ASP A 402 -5.27 -5.91 -12.91
N ALA A 403 -5.39 -5.05 -11.89
CA ALA A 403 -6.64 -4.89 -11.15
C ALA A 403 -7.78 -4.33 -12.03
N LEU A 404 -7.48 -3.33 -12.87
CA LEU A 404 -8.48 -2.72 -13.76
C LEU A 404 -8.93 -3.67 -14.86
N ARG A 405 -8.04 -4.51 -15.39
CA ARG A 405 -8.40 -5.59 -16.32
C ARG A 405 -9.51 -6.47 -15.73
N LEU A 406 -9.35 -6.86 -14.46
CA LEU A 406 -10.32 -7.72 -13.77
C LEU A 406 -11.64 -7.01 -13.44
N GLN A 407 -11.61 -5.71 -13.12
CA GLN A 407 -12.82 -4.91 -12.88
C GLN A 407 -13.61 -4.64 -14.17
N LEU A 408 -12.91 -4.46 -15.30
CA LEU A 408 -13.51 -4.17 -16.59
C LEU A 408 -13.94 -5.43 -17.35
N GLY A 409 -13.54 -6.62 -16.89
CA GLY A 409 -13.83 -7.89 -17.57
C GLY A 409 -13.07 -8.04 -18.89
N GLU A 410 -11.91 -7.37 -19.03
CA GLU A 410 -11.05 -7.55 -20.18
C GLU A 410 -10.22 -8.85 -20.02
N PRO A 411 -10.10 -9.69 -21.06
CA PRO A 411 -9.33 -10.94 -21.00
C PRO A 411 -7.82 -10.74 -20.86
#